data_AF-A0A0D2LKA9-F1
#
_entry.id   AF-A0A0D2LKA9-F1
#
_cell.length_a   1.000
_cell.length_b   1.000
_cell.length_c   1.000
_cell.angle_alpha   90.00
_cell.angle_beta   90.00
_cell.angle_gamma   90.00
#
_symmetry.space_group_name_H-M   'P 1'
#
loop_
_entity.id
_entity.type
_entity.pdbx_description
1 polymer ?
#
loop_
_entity_poly.entity_id
_entity_poly.type
_entity_poly.pdbx_seq_one_letter_code
_entity_poly.pdbx_strand_id
1 'polypeptide(L)'
;MGSGQADYRAGTLFWSDPVTWLGTPHAATNGPAPGANVSIPFGWNLVIDASPPPLGLLLIEGNASFSSAADVNLTATYIVVQGTGRLEAGSPEAPHPTRATIKLAGDRQTRGLAISNDLVLGSKVLAVINGGTLSLHGARVSRRWTRLAAPAAAGSASLSISGAALGWAVGQTVVVTSTTFNPDQAETRKITGVTEVPASGTGAENTTRLALDAPLSWDHGARTASYPGSPYHLDMRAEVALLDSNILVVPAEQDPASVAAVGGSRFGPVVLAAGTGTTVRVSQVASRYCGQSGLQRACWQFQGLANATAGSSGGSNASSSAAGGSYLSGVATFRGQDASLRLLAASGSARPPPLESAASVLVEGSVFHESYDVSTVVIAGPNNVLLNNLAMGTSKDMAGKSSFDQQLPATFELLDAAALNNTLRGNVAAGSHRIGFRVAGDACPAATPSASLAAAAATPGAPGRPRRAQVFEGNSAHSSLVSLVLADNLEGAPCTSLKNFSSWAL
;
A
#
# COMPACT_ATOMS: atom_id res chain seq x y z
N MET A 1 14.76 34.87 0.51
CA MET A 1 13.31 34.64 0.36
C MET A 1 12.62 35.82 1.00
N GLY A 2 12.05 36.72 0.19
CA GLY A 2 11.27 37.84 0.72
C GLY A 2 10.05 37.30 1.46
N SER A 3 9.73 37.89 2.60
CA SER A 3 8.49 37.65 3.35
C SER A 3 7.29 37.96 2.46
N GLY A 4 6.81 36.96 1.73
CA GLY A 4 5.58 37.05 0.96
C GLY A 4 4.43 37.28 1.93
N GLN A 5 3.71 38.38 1.75
CA GLN A 5 2.44 38.63 2.42
C GLN A 5 1.56 37.39 2.23
N ALA A 6 1.05 36.83 3.32
CA ALA A 6 0.17 35.66 3.24
C ALA A 6 -1.13 36.06 2.51
N ASP A 7 -1.38 35.45 1.35
CA ASP A 7 -2.59 35.62 0.54
C ASP A 7 -3.73 34.80 1.15
N TYR A 8 -4.34 35.34 2.20
CA TYR A 8 -5.51 34.74 2.83
C TYR A 8 -6.78 35.12 2.06
N ARG A 9 -7.56 34.10 1.68
CA ARG A 9 -8.87 34.26 1.03
C ARG A 9 -9.96 33.64 1.87
N ALA A 10 -11.05 34.37 2.06
CA ALA A 10 -12.19 33.88 2.83
C ALA A 10 -13.03 32.91 1.98
N GLY A 11 -13.48 31.82 2.61
CA GLY A 11 -14.42 30.88 2.01
C GLY A 11 -13.76 29.79 1.15
N THR A 12 -14.61 29.10 0.39
CA THR A 12 -14.20 28.02 -0.52
C THR A 12 -13.84 28.62 -1.88
N LEU A 13 -12.67 28.26 -2.38
CA LEU A 13 -12.18 28.60 -3.72
C LEU A 13 -12.47 27.44 -4.67
N PHE A 14 -12.65 27.73 -5.95
CA PHE A 14 -12.87 26.72 -6.99
C PHE A 14 -11.78 26.82 -8.04
N TRP A 15 -11.21 25.69 -8.44
CA TRP A 15 -10.15 25.63 -9.46
C TRP A 15 -10.61 26.28 -10.77
N SER A 16 -11.87 26.04 -11.15
CA SER A 16 -12.46 26.55 -12.39
C SER A 16 -12.72 28.06 -12.38
N ASP A 17 -12.78 28.70 -11.20
CA ASP A 17 -13.13 30.11 -11.06
C ASP A 17 -11.89 31.01 -11.31
N PRO A 18 -11.90 31.88 -12.34
CA PRO A 18 -10.80 32.83 -12.58
C PRO A 18 -10.49 33.73 -11.38
N VAL A 19 -11.47 34.01 -10.52
CA VAL A 19 -11.30 34.82 -9.29
C VAL A 19 -10.33 34.16 -8.32
N THR A 20 -10.29 32.82 -8.27
CA THR A 20 -9.31 32.05 -7.50
C THR A 20 -7.87 32.39 -7.89
N TRP A 21 -7.64 32.83 -9.13
CA TRP A 21 -6.29 33.05 -9.66
C TRP A 21 -5.87 34.52 -9.67
N LEU A 22 -6.76 35.47 -9.38
CA LEU A 22 -6.42 36.90 -9.26
C LEU A 22 -5.29 37.12 -8.25
N GLY A 23 -4.36 38.04 -8.52
CA GLY A 23 -3.22 38.29 -7.62
C GLY A 23 -2.13 37.21 -7.63
N THR A 24 -2.32 36.11 -8.36
CA THR A 24 -1.29 35.10 -8.63
C THR A 24 -0.68 35.32 -10.03
N PRO A 25 0.46 34.70 -10.35
CA PRO A 25 1.01 34.70 -11.72
C PRO A 25 0.07 34.12 -12.78
N HIS A 26 -0.99 33.40 -12.37
CA HIS A 26 -1.96 32.74 -13.24
C HIS A 26 -3.21 33.58 -13.52
N ALA A 27 -3.29 34.81 -12.98
CA ALA A 27 -4.42 35.72 -13.18
C ALA A 27 -4.62 36.09 -14.66
N ALA A 28 -3.53 36.39 -15.37
CA ALA A 28 -3.58 36.86 -16.75
C ALA A 28 -4.13 35.82 -17.75
N THR A 29 -4.08 34.54 -17.37
CA THR A 29 -4.55 33.40 -18.18
C THR A 29 -5.85 32.81 -17.64
N ASN A 30 -6.51 33.48 -16.67
CA ASN A 30 -7.71 32.99 -15.98
C ASN A 30 -7.52 31.58 -15.37
N GLY A 31 -6.31 31.27 -14.91
CA GLY A 31 -5.94 29.97 -14.36
C GLY A 31 -4.60 29.44 -14.89
N PRO A 32 -4.03 28.39 -14.26
CA PRO A 32 -2.73 27.86 -14.65
C PRO A 32 -2.73 27.27 -16.06
N ALA A 33 -1.65 27.48 -16.82
CA ALA A 33 -1.43 26.88 -18.13
C ALA A 33 -0.74 25.50 -18.03
N PRO A 34 -0.72 24.66 -19.09
CA PRO A 34 0.06 23.43 -19.12
C PRO A 34 1.54 23.66 -18.77
N GLY A 35 2.10 22.79 -17.93
CA GLY A 35 3.47 22.88 -17.42
C GLY A 35 3.70 23.88 -16.30
N ALA A 36 2.66 24.63 -15.88
CA ALA A 36 2.78 25.64 -14.83
C ALA A 36 3.13 25.03 -13.46
N ASN A 37 3.87 25.81 -12.67
CA ASN A 37 4.05 25.55 -11.25
C ASN A 37 2.98 26.32 -10.47
N VAL A 38 2.21 25.60 -9.67
CA VAL A 38 1.06 26.11 -8.92
C VAL A 38 1.31 25.90 -7.44
N SER A 39 1.11 26.93 -6.63
CA SER A 39 1.11 26.82 -5.18
C SER A 39 -0.27 27.11 -4.63
N ILE A 40 -0.73 26.25 -3.73
CA ILE A 40 -1.93 26.44 -2.91
C ILE A 40 -1.42 26.84 -1.52
N PRO A 41 -1.29 28.15 -1.24
CA PRO A 41 -0.64 28.62 -0.02
C PRO A 41 -1.48 28.35 1.23
N PHE A 42 -0.85 28.49 2.39
CA PHE A 42 -1.53 28.42 3.68
C PHE A 42 -2.75 29.34 3.73
N GLY A 43 -3.85 28.85 4.32
CA GLY A 43 -5.10 29.59 4.45
C GLY A 43 -6.06 29.44 3.26
N TRP A 44 -5.62 28.88 2.13
CA TRP A 44 -6.53 28.55 1.03
C TRP A 44 -7.35 27.29 1.35
N ASN A 45 -8.60 27.28 0.88
CA ASN A 45 -9.47 26.11 0.86
C ASN A 45 -10.01 25.91 -0.55
N LEU A 46 -9.25 25.19 -1.38
CA LEU A 46 -9.51 25.01 -2.80
C LEU A 46 -10.23 23.69 -3.09
N VAL A 47 -11.29 23.76 -3.89
CA VAL A 47 -11.94 22.59 -4.50
C VAL A 47 -11.47 22.49 -5.95
N ILE A 48 -10.89 21.34 -6.30
CA ILE A 48 -10.55 20.96 -7.67
C ILE A 48 -11.85 20.45 -8.31
N ASP A 49 -12.61 21.36 -8.90
CA ASP A 49 -13.94 21.15 -9.48
C ASP A 49 -13.95 20.98 -11.00
N ALA A 50 -12.82 21.26 -11.66
CA ALA A 50 -12.55 20.92 -13.04
C ALA A 50 -11.18 20.27 -13.15
N SER A 51 -10.96 19.44 -14.17
CA SER A 51 -9.65 18.81 -14.40
C SER A 51 -8.61 19.88 -14.76
N PRO A 52 -7.55 20.08 -13.94
CA PRO A 52 -6.47 20.98 -14.27
C PRO A 52 -5.78 20.61 -15.60
N PRO A 53 -5.21 21.56 -16.35
CA PRO A 53 -4.25 21.21 -17.38
C PRO A 53 -3.04 20.49 -16.73
N PRO A 54 -2.26 19.68 -17.48
CA PRO A 54 -1.10 18.99 -16.93
C PRO A 54 -0.11 19.98 -16.29
N LEU A 55 0.10 19.88 -14.98
CA LEU A 55 0.96 20.81 -14.23
C LEU A 55 2.41 20.34 -14.19
N GLY A 56 3.35 21.27 -14.08
CA GLY A 56 4.74 20.96 -13.76
C GLY A 56 4.85 20.53 -12.30
N LEU A 57 4.53 21.45 -11.38
CA LEU A 57 4.52 21.25 -9.94
C LEU A 57 3.20 21.75 -9.35
N LEU A 58 2.59 20.96 -8.47
CA LEU A 58 1.53 21.41 -7.57
C LEU A 58 2.03 21.34 -6.12
N LEU A 59 2.33 22.49 -5.52
CA LEU A 59 2.70 22.62 -4.12
C LEU A 59 1.46 22.95 -3.29
N ILE A 60 1.20 22.19 -2.23
CA ILE A 60 0.00 22.31 -1.38
C ILE A 60 0.44 22.55 0.06
N GLU A 61 0.21 23.78 0.54
CA GLU A 61 0.50 24.25 1.90
C GLU A 61 -0.79 24.66 2.65
N GLY A 62 -1.86 24.96 1.91
CA GLY A 62 -3.25 25.06 2.39
C GLY A 62 -4.05 23.78 2.10
N ASN A 63 -5.37 23.90 1.94
CA ASN A 63 -6.25 22.77 1.69
C ASN A 63 -6.63 22.69 0.21
N ALA A 64 -6.51 21.50 -0.38
CA ALA A 64 -7.00 21.18 -1.70
C ALA A 64 -7.86 19.90 -1.63
N SER A 65 -9.06 19.93 -2.19
CA SER A 65 -9.98 18.78 -2.19
C SER A 65 -10.54 18.49 -3.57
N PHE A 66 -10.73 17.21 -3.90
CA PHE A 66 -11.43 16.81 -5.13
C PHE A 66 -12.93 17.08 -5.01
N SER A 67 -13.54 17.65 -6.05
CA SER A 67 -14.98 17.84 -6.10
C SER A 67 -15.75 16.53 -5.99
N SER A 68 -16.72 16.46 -5.08
CA SER A 68 -17.64 15.33 -4.93
C SER A 68 -18.78 15.33 -5.96
N ALA A 69 -18.84 16.32 -6.84
CA ALA A 69 -19.92 16.49 -7.82
C ALA A 69 -19.49 16.20 -9.27
N ALA A 70 -18.19 16.04 -9.52
CA ALA A 70 -17.66 15.84 -10.87
C ALA A 70 -16.51 14.82 -10.87
N ASP A 71 -16.30 14.20 -12.03
CA ASP A 71 -15.11 13.40 -12.28
C ASP A 71 -13.92 14.32 -12.57
N VAL A 72 -12.80 14.13 -11.88
CA VAL A 72 -11.65 15.03 -11.95
C VAL A 72 -10.36 14.24 -12.22
N ASN A 73 -9.61 14.68 -13.22
CA ASN A 73 -8.26 14.21 -13.50
C ASN A 73 -7.24 15.28 -13.09
N LEU A 74 -6.53 15.04 -11.98
CA LEU A 74 -5.41 15.87 -11.57
C LEU A 74 -4.12 15.34 -12.20
N THR A 75 -3.59 16.04 -13.19
CA THR A 75 -2.36 15.64 -13.88
C THR A 75 -1.20 16.54 -13.50
N ALA A 76 -0.08 15.98 -13.02
CA ALA A 76 1.11 16.75 -12.66
C ALA A 76 2.40 15.92 -12.73
N THR A 77 3.57 16.55 -12.94
CA THR A 77 4.87 15.84 -12.79
C THR A 77 5.25 15.66 -11.32
N TYR A 78 5.01 16.69 -10.50
CA TYR A 78 5.24 16.66 -9.06
C TYR A 78 3.99 17.19 -8.34
N ILE A 79 3.54 16.47 -7.31
CA ILE A 79 2.59 16.98 -6.32
C ILE A 79 3.31 16.92 -4.98
N VAL A 80 3.39 18.05 -4.27
CA VAL A 80 4.04 18.12 -2.95
C VAL A 80 3.04 18.68 -1.96
N VAL A 81 2.72 17.90 -0.94
CA VAL A 81 1.87 18.31 0.18
C VAL A 81 2.75 18.48 1.41
N GLN A 82 2.81 19.69 1.97
CA GLN A 82 3.74 19.98 3.07
C GLN A 82 3.20 20.99 4.09
N GLY A 83 3.87 21.08 5.24
CA GLY A 83 3.49 21.99 6.30
C GLY A 83 2.14 21.62 6.89
N THR A 84 1.17 22.53 6.84
CA THR A 84 -0.22 22.25 7.22
C THR A 84 -1.08 21.80 6.05
N GLY A 85 -0.49 21.64 4.87
CA GLY A 85 -1.19 21.40 3.63
C GLY A 85 -1.92 20.05 3.61
N ARG A 86 -3.06 20.02 2.93
CA ARG A 86 -3.90 18.83 2.81
C ARG A 86 -4.36 18.60 1.38
N LEU A 87 -4.22 17.36 0.90
CA LEU A 87 -4.86 16.90 -0.33
C LEU A 87 -5.91 15.84 0.03
N GLU A 88 -7.17 16.13 -0.28
CA GLU A 88 -8.31 15.36 0.24
C GLU A 88 -9.28 14.89 -0.87
N ALA A 89 -9.81 13.67 -0.74
CA ALA A 89 -10.92 13.16 -1.55
C ALA A 89 -11.81 12.27 -0.68
N GLY A 90 -12.97 12.80 -0.28
CA GLY A 90 -13.87 12.13 0.67
C GLY A 90 -13.30 12.07 2.10
N SER A 91 -14.04 11.41 3.00
CA SER A 91 -13.64 11.12 4.38
C SER A 91 -13.96 9.66 4.74
N PRO A 92 -13.46 9.14 5.87
CA PRO A 92 -13.82 7.81 6.35
C PRO A 92 -15.32 7.62 6.57
N GLU A 93 -16.05 8.68 6.92
CA GLU A 93 -17.50 8.70 7.14
C GLU A 93 -18.27 8.92 5.83
N ALA A 94 -17.77 9.79 4.96
CA ALA A 94 -18.35 10.16 3.68
C ALA A 94 -17.35 9.89 2.52
N PRO A 95 -17.25 8.64 2.04
CA PRO A 95 -16.35 8.30 0.95
C PRO A 95 -16.67 9.08 -0.33
N HIS A 96 -15.64 9.31 -1.14
CA HIS A 96 -15.73 10.07 -2.36
C HIS A 96 -16.68 9.38 -3.36
N PRO A 97 -17.69 10.08 -3.90
CA PRO A 97 -18.74 9.46 -4.72
C PRO A 97 -18.39 9.38 -6.21
N THR A 98 -17.55 10.29 -6.71
CA THR A 98 -17.19 10.43 -8.13
C THR A 98 -15.80 9.87 -8.42
N ARG A 99 -15.36 9.90 -9.69
CA ARG A 99 -14.01 9.46 -10.04
C ARG A 99 -13.00 10.58 -9.80
N ALA A 100 -11.97 10.30 -9.01
CA ALA A 100 -10.82 11.18 -8.81
C ALA A 100 -9.55 10.46 -9.25
N THR A 101 -8.94 10.92 -10.35
CA THR A 101 -7.73 10.29 -10.89
C THR A 101 -6.55 11.23 -10.75
N ILE A 102 -5.55 10.80 -10.00
CA ILE A 102 -4.24 11.45 -9.92
C ILE A 102 -3.35 10.80 -10.99
N LYS A 103 -2.96 11.59 -11.99
CA LYS A 103 -2.08 11.17 -13.09
C LYS A 103 -0.71 11.80 -12.90
N LEU A 104 0.32 11.00 -12.68
CA LEU A 104 1.68 11.52 -12.58
C LEU A 104 2.40 11.39 -13.91
N ALA A 105 2.93 12.51 -14.41
CA ALA A 105 3.69 12.58 -15.65
C ALA A 105 5.21 12.51 -15.37
N GLY A 106 5.96 12.03 -16.36
CA GLY A 106 7.41 11.92 -16.28
C GLY A 106 7.93 10.57 -16.75
N ASP A 107 9.23 10.54 -17.00
CA ASP A 107 10.01 9.40 -17.49
C ASP A 107 11.35 9.29 -16.73
N ARG A 108 12.19 8.33 -17.14
CA ARG A 108 13.51 8.11 -16.52
C ARG A 108 14.49 9.29 -16.65
N GLN A 109 14.26 10.22 -17.58
CA GLN A 109 15.09 11.41 -17.77
C GLN A 109 14.56 12.62 -17.00
N THR A 110 13.34 12.53 -16.47
CA THR A 110 12.71 13.58 -15.69
C THR A 110 13.48 13.78 -14.39
N ARG A 111 14.06 14.97 -14.25
CA ARG A 111 14.94 15.34 -13.13
C ARG A 111 14.24 15.12 -11.78
N GLY A 112 14.88 14.41 -10.86
CA GLY A 112 14.35 14.25 -9.50
C GLY A 112 14.28 15.58 -8.73
N LEU A 113 13.23 15.74 -7.92
CA LEU A 113 13.11 16.78 -6.91
C LEU A 113 13.80 16.31 -5.61
N ALA A 114 14.68 17.14 -5.06
CA ALA A 114 15.34 16.90 -3.78
C ALA A 114 15.08 18.11 -2.86
N ILE A 115 14.70 17.84 -1.61
CA ILE A 115 14.47 18.88 -0.60
C ILE A 115 15.73 19.09 0.24
N SER A 116 16.44 18.00 0.54
CA SER A 116 17.74 18.00 1.20
C SER A 116 18.57 16.80 0.71
N ASN A 117 19.82 16.71 1.15
CA ASN A 117 20.67 15.54 0.86
C ASN A 117 20.08 14.24 1.44
N ASP A 118 19.31 14.34 2.53
CA ASP A 118 18.73 13.20 3.23
C ASP A 118 17.30 12.87 2.78
N LEU A 119 16.65 13.79 2.04
CA LEU A 119 15.29 13.65 1.53
C LEU A 119 15.21 14.00 0.04
N VAL A 120 15.41 12.96 -0.78
CA VAL A 120 15.22 13.01 -2.23
C VAL A 120 13.85 12.43 -2.57
N LEU A 121 12.95 13.28 -3.10
CA LEU A 121 11.59 12.89 -3.47
C LEU A 121 11.55 12.11 -4.78
N GLY A 122 12.47 12.41 -5.70
CA GLY A 122 12.48 11.84 -7.05
C GLY A 122 11.55 12.58 -7.99
N SER A 123 11.12 11.93 -9.07
CA SER A 123 10.22 12.49 -10.08
C SER A 123 9.01 11.60 -10.31
N LYS A 124 7.99 12.12 -11.01
CA LYS A 124 6.70 11.44 -11.21
C LYS A 124 6.11 11.01 -9.86
N VAL A 125 6.06 11.97 -8.93
CA VAL A 125 5.87 11.71 -7.50
C VAL A 125 4.76 12.58 -6.91
N LEU A 126 3.93 11.95 -6.08
CA LEU A 126 3.10 12.62 -5.07
C LEU A 126 3.82 12.46 -3.73
N ALA A 127 4.42 13.54 -3.25
CA ALA A 127 5.17 13.57 -2.00
C ALA A 127 4.33 14.24 -0.90
N VAL A 128 4.21 13.58 0.24
CA VAL A 128 3.60 14.10 1.47
C VAL A 128 4.72 14.19 2.50
N ILE A 129 5.10 15.40 2.87
CA ILE A 129 6.30 15.63 3.68
C ILE A 129 6.09 16.70 4.74
N ASN A 130 6.95 16.72 5.76
CA ASN A 130 7.08 17.84 6.71
C ASN A 130 5.73 18.35 7.26
N GLY A 131 4.89 17.46 7.78
CA GLY A 131 3.58 17.80 8.36
C GLY A 131 2.38 17.69 7.40
N GLY A 132 2.62 17.54 6.10
CA GLY A 132 1.56 17.43 5.10
C GLY A 132 0.62 16.25 5.35
N THR A 133 -0.63 16.39 4.87
CA THR A 133 -1.65 15.34 5.00
C THR A 133 -2.22 14.92 3.65
N LEU A 134 -2.25 13.61 3.38
CA LEU A 134 -3.01 13.02 2.28
C LEU A 134 -4.18 12.21 2.85
N SER A 135 -5.41 12.55 2.45
CA SER A 135 -6.62 11.84 2.90
C SER A 135 -7.47 11.44 1.70
N LEU A 136 -7.42 10.17 1.31
CA LEU A 136 -8.15 9.67 0.13
C LEU A 136 -9.04 8.50 0.53
N HIS A 137 -10.36 8.65 0.35
CA HIS A 137 -11.34 7.66 0.77
C HIS A 137 -12.28 7.34 -0.38
N GLY A 138 -12.02 6.24 -1.09
CA GLY A 138 -12.83 5.77 -2.20
C GLY A 138 -14.11 5.05 -1.76
N ALA A 139 -14.93 4.67 -2.74
CA ALA A 139 -16.19 3.97 -2.52
C ALA A 139 -16.02 2.73 -1.64
N ARG A 140 -16.97 2.53 -0.71
CA ARG A 140 -16.91 1.43 0.26
C ARG A 140 -17.05 0.08 -0.45
N VAL A 141 -16.16 -0.84 -0.14
CA VAL A 141 -16.32 -2.28 -0.33
C VAL A 141 -16.09 -2.95 1.02
N SER A 142 -16.80 -4.06 1.29
CA SER A 142 -16.67 -4.72 2.60
C SER A 142 -15.34 -5.44 2.75
N ARG A 143 -14.81 -5.99 1.65
CA ARG A 143 -13.44 -6.49 1.53
C ARG A 143 -12.97 -6.46 0.09
N ARG A 144 -11.68 -6.24 -0.11
CA ARG A 144 -11.03 -6.20 -1.44
C ARG A 144 -10.77 -7.57 -2.01
N TRP A 145 -10.59 -8.57 -1.17
CA TRP A 145 -10.26 -9.91 -1.62
C TRP A 145 -10.97 -10.95 -0.76
N THR A 146 -11.12 -12.13 -1.33
CA THR A 146 -11.71 -13.30 -0.70
C THR A 146 -11.16 -14.54 -1.40
N ARG A 147 -11.77 -15.70 -1.19
CA ARG A 147 -11.40 -16.95 -1.85
C ARG A 147 -12.55 -17.53 -2.63
N LEU A 148 -12.24 -18.35 -3.62
CA LEU A 148 -13.21 -19.17 -4.32
C LEU A 148 -14.03 -19.98 -3.31
N ALA A 149 -15.35 -20.01 -3.52
CA ALA A 149 -16.26 -20.89 -2.80
C ALA A 149 -16.40 -22.26 -3.49
N ALA A 150 -16.12 -22.32 -4.80
CA ALA A 150 -16.09 -23.54 -5.59
C ALA A 150 -14.97 -23.47 -6.65
N PRO A 151 -14.39 -24.61 -7.07
CA PRO A 151 -13.37 -24.62 -8.12
C PRO A 151 -13.89 -24.00 -9.41
N ALA A 152 -13.03 -23.31 -10.14
CA ALA A 152 -13.34 -22.75 -11.45
C ALA A 152 -12.47 -23.44 -12.50
N ALA A 153 -13.10 -24.13 -13.46
CA ALA A 153 -12.39 -24.81 -14.53
C ALA A 153 -12.00 -23.84 -15.66
N ALA A 154 -10.94 -24.17 -16.39
CA ALA A 154 -10.63 -23.55 -17.67
C ALA A 154 -11.86 -23.63 -18.60
N GLY A 155 -12.15 -22.54 -19.30
CA GLY A 155 -13.36 -22.36 -20.10
C GLY A 155 -14.58 -21.86 -19.32
N SER A 156 -14.54 -21.79 -17.98
CA SER A 156 -15.61 -21.16 -17.19
C SER A 156 -15.62 -19.64 -17.38
N ALA A 157 -16.79 -19.06 -17.63
CA ALA A 157 -17.00 -17.60 -17.65
C ALA A 157 -17.63 -17.08 -16.35
N SER A 158 -17.44 -17.80 -15.23
CA SER A 158 -17.94 -17.38 -13.92
C SER A 158 -17.06 -17.84 -12.77
N LEU A 159 -17.04 -17.03 -11.70
CA LEU A 159 -16.42 -17.37 -10.42
C LEU A 159 -17.48 -17.43 -9.32
N SER A 160 -17.41 -18.45 -8.47
CA SER A 160 -18.16 -18.49 -7.22
C SER A 160 -17.19 -18.15 -6.09
N ILE A 161 -17.44 -17.05 -5.37
CA ILE A 161 -16.54 -16.54 -4.33
C ILE A 161 -17.24 -16.49 -2.97
N SER A 162 -16.47 -16.57 -1.90
CA SER A 162 -16.99 -16.59 -0.53
C SER A 162 -17.52 -15.22 -0.12
N GLY A 163 -18.58 -15.22 0.69
CA GLY A 163 -19.26 -14.04 1.22
C GLY A 163 -20.30 -13.42 0.29
N ALA A 164 -20.97 -12.41 0.82
CA ALA A 164 -22.00 -11.63 0.14
C ALA A 164 -21.87 -10.16 0.51
N ALA A 165 -22.57 -9.28 -0.22
CA ALA A 165 -22.56 -7.84 -0.03
C ALA A 165 -21.12 -7.27 -0.05
N LEU A 166 -20.34 -7.73 -1.03
CA LEU A 166 -18.93 -7.34 -1.17
C LEU A 166 -18.75 -5.87 -1.60
N GLY A 167 -19.76 -5.30 -2.26
CA GLY A 167 -19.68 -3.97 -2.88
C GLY A 167 -18.95 -3.98 -4.23
N TRP A 168 -18.68 -5.16 -4.79
CA TRP A 168 -18.10 -5.32 -6.13
C TRP A 168 -19.21 -5.14 -7.18
N ALA A 169 -18.87 -4.50 -8.30
CA ALA A 169 -19.85 -4.05 -9.29
C ALA A 169 -19.45 -4.43 -10.72
N VAL A 170 -20.46 -4.47 -11.60
CA VAL A 170 -20.27 -4.64 -13.04
C VAL A 170 -19.36 -3.55 -13.59
N GLY A 171 -18.46 -3.96 -14.47
CA GLY A 171 -17.47 -3.09 -15.08
C GLY A 171 -16.14 -3.04 -14.33
N GLN A 172 -16.07 -3.55 -13.10
CA GLN A 172 -14.84 -3.61 -12.33
C GLN A 172 -14.00 -4.85 -12.69
N THR A 173 -12.70 -4.73 -12.44
CA THR A 173 -11.67 -5.71 -12.75
C THR A 173 -11.33 -6.52 -11.50
N VAL A 174 -11.33 -7.84 -11.63
CA VAL A 174 -10.89 -8.79 -10.60
C VAL A 174 -9.71 -9.61 -11.10
N VAL A 175 -8.89 -10.08 -10.18
CA VAL A 175 -7.87 -11.10 -10.43
C VAL A 175 -8.17 -12.35 -9.62
N VAL A 176 -7.96 -13.52 -10.21
CA VAL A 176 -7.92 -14.82 -9.52
C VAL A 176 -6.49 -15.34 -9.50
N THR A 177 -6.01 -15.80 -8.34
CA THR A 177 -4.62 -16.28 -8.17
C THR A 177 -4.39 -17.64 -8.82
N SER A 178 -3.13 -17.90 -9.17
CA SER A 178 -2.68 -19.24 -9.55
C SER A 178 -2.78 -20.19 -8.35
N THR A 179 -3.18 -21.43 -8.62
CA THR A 179 -3.12 -22.55 -7.67
C THR A 179 -2.00 -23.55 -7.99
N THR A 180 -1.02 -23.15 -8.82
CA THR A 180 0.18 -23.94 -9.14
C THR A 180 1.46 -23.13 -8.88
N PHE A 181 2.63 -23.65 -9.24
CA PHE A 181 3.90 -22.90 -9.17
C PHE A 181 4.10 -21.89 -10.29
N ASN A 182 3.23 -21.86 -11.29
CA ASN A 182 3.31 -20.89 -12.37
C ASN A 182 2.44 -19.67 -12.04
N PRO A 183 3.01 -18.51 -11.67
CA PRO A 183 2.24 -17.32 -11.38
C PRO A 183 1.59 -16.71 -12.63
N ASP A 184 2.04 -17.03 -13.84
CA ASP A 184 1.43 -16.58 -15.09
C ASP A 184 0.04 -17.20 -15.32
N GLN A 185 -0.37 -18.15 -14.47
CA GLN A 185 -1.74 -18.67 -14.43
C GLN A 185 -2.69 -17.82 -13.59
N ALA A 186 -2.23 -16.73 -12.97
CA ALA A 186 -3.14 -15.73 -12.41
C ALA A 186 -3.85 -14.99 -13.56
N GLU A 187 -5.16 -14.76 -13.43
CA GLU A 187 -5.97 -14.24 -14.53
C GLU A 187 -6.79 -13.04 -14.11
N THR A 188 -6.76 -11.98 -14.92
CA THR A 188 -7.57 -10.78 -14.73
C THR A 188 -8.82 -10.84 -15.62
N ARG A 189 -9.99 -10.51 -15.06
CA ARG A 189 -11.27 -10.47 -15.79
C ARG A 189 -12.11 -9.28 -15.36
N LYS A 190 -12.98 -8.81 -16.25
CA LYS A 190 -13.97 -7.78 -15.95
C LYS A 190 -15.28 -8.42 -15.54
N ILE A 191 -15.88 -7.90 -14.48
CA ILE A 191 -17.18 -8.36 -13.99
C ILE A 191 -18.27 -7.88 -14.97
N THR A 192 -19.07 -8.81 -15.47
CA THR A 192 -20.25 -8.55 -16.32
C THR A 192 -21.57 -8.76 -15.59
N GLY A 193 -21.55 -9.44 -14.45
CA GLY A 193 -22.72 -9.66 -13.60
C GLY A 193 -22.33 -10.07 -12.18
N VAL A 194 -23.15 -9.68 -11.20
CA VAL A 194 -22.98 -10.03 -9.79
C VAL A 194 -24.29 -10.61 -9.28
N THR A 195 -24.25 -11.79 -8.68
CA THR A 195 -25.43 -12.46 -8.13
C THR A 195 -25.10 -13.01 -6.75
N GLU A 196 -25.84 -12.55 -5.74
CA GLU A 196 -25.72 -13.08 -4.38
C GLU A 196 -26.43 -14.43 -4.30
N VAL A 197 -25.76 -15.40 -3.68
CA VAL A 197 -26.24 -16.77 -3.51
C VAL A 197 -26.31 -17.04 -2.00
N PRO A 198 -27.51 -17.02 -1.41
CA PRO A 198 -27.70 -17.31 0.00
C PRO A 198 -27.22 -18.72 0.37
N ALA A 199 -26.69 -18.85 1.59
CA ALA A 199 -26.34 -20.13 2.18
C ALA A 199 -27.56 -21.06 2.21
N SER A 200 -27.39 -22.30 1.74
CA SER A 200 -28.40 -23.35 1.86
C SER A 200 -27.87 -24.49 2.73
N GLY A 201 -28.51 -24.74 3.87
CA GLY A 201 -28.14 -25.79 4.82
C GLY A 201 -27.35 -25.29 6.04
N THR A 202 -27.20 -26.16 7.04
CA THR A 202 -26.50 -25.83 8.30
C THR A 202 -24.99 -25.74 8.08
N GLY A 203 -24.40 -24.58 8.41
CA GLY A 203 -22.95 -24.36 8.31
C GLY A 203 -22.45 -23.85 6.95
N ALA A 204 -23.35 -23.58 5.99
CA ALA A 204 -22.99 -22.94 4.74
C ALA A 204 -22.85 -21.41 4.92
N GLU A 205 -21.91 -20.81 4.18
CA GLU A 205 -21.77 -19.35 4.10
C GLU A 205 -22.44 -18.81 2.85
N ASN A 206 -22.90 -17.56 2.88
CA ASN A 206 -23.36 -16.87 1.68
C ASN A 206 -22.19 -16.76 0.69
N THR A 207 -22.50 -16.84 -0.60
CA THR A 207 -21.50 -16.71 -1.67
C THR A 207 -21.95 -15.68 -2.69
N THR A 208 -21.01 -15.16 -3.47
CA THR A 208 -21.29 -14.27 -4.60
C THR A 208 -20.86 -14.99 -5.88
N ARG A 209 -21.72 -15.00 -6.90
CA ARG A 209 -21.36 -15.45 -8.24
C ARG A 209 -21.04 -14.23 -9.12
N LEU A 210 -19.85 -14.22 -9.70
CA LEU A 210 -19.42 -13.23 -10.68
C LEU A 210 -19.51 -13.84 -12.08
N ALA A 211 -20.15 -13.13 -13.01
CA ALA A 211 -20.00 -13.38 -14.44
C ALA A 211 -18.82 -12.58 -14.99
N LEU A 212 -18.06 -13.18 -15.90
CA LEU A 212 -16.83 -12.63 -16.46
C LEU A 212 -17.04 -12.19 -17.91
N ASP A 213 -16.19 -11.29 -18.39
CA ASP A 213 -16.16 -10.82 -19.78
C ASP A 213 -15.54 -11.84 -20.76
N ALA A 214 -14.69 -12.72 -20.26
CA ALA A 214 -14.11 -13.82 -21.02
C ALA A 214 -13.96 -15.09 -20.15
N PRO A 215 -14.02 -16.29 -20.75
CA PRO A 215 -13.69 -17.53 -20.07
C PRO A 215 -12.29 -17.53 -19.44
N LEU A 216 -12.10 -18.27 -18.35
CA LEU A 216 -10.78 -18.53 -17.75
C LEU A 216 -9.96 -19.43 -18.67
N SER A 217 -8.65 -19.21 -18.71
CA SER A 217 -7.71 -20.03 -19.49
C SER A 217 -7.19 -21.21 -18.67
N TRP A 218 -7.20 -21.09 -17.34
CA TRP A 218 -6.64 -22.07 -16.41
C TRP A 218 -7.65 -22.55 -15.39
N ASP A 219 -7.37 -23.71 -14.80
CA ASP A 219 -8.09 -24.22 -13.65
C ASP A 219 -7.65 -23.50 -12.37
N HIS A 220 -8.60 -23.10 -11.54
CA HIS A 220 -8.38 -22.50 -10.23
C HIS A 220 -9.03 -23.35 -9.14
N GLY A 221 -8.19 -23.85 -8.23
CA GLY A 221 -8.60 -24.75 -7.16
C GLY A 221 -9.37 -24.06 -6.03
N ALA A 222 -10.29 -24.79 -5.41
CA ALA A 222 -10.98 -24.38 -4.19
C ALA A 222 -10.94 -25.51 -3.12
N ARG A 223 -9.72 -25.99 -2.80
CA ARG A 223 -9.55 -27.07 -1.83
C ARG A 223 -9.27 -26.52 -0.42
N THR A 224 -9.82 -27.18 0.59
CA THR A 224 -9.39 -27.02 1.99
C THR A 224 -8.98 -28.40 2.52
N ALA A 225 -7.99 -28.44 3.40
CA ALA A 225 -7.54 -29.68 4.04
C ALA A 225 -7.62 -29.55 5.56
N SER A 226 -8.05 -30.62 6.22
CA SER A 226 -8.14 -30.73 7.68
C SER A 226 -7.21 -31.84 8.13
N TYR A 227 -6.52 -31.64 9.25
CA TYR A 227 -5.63 -32.65 9.83
C TYR A 227 -6.30 -33.29 11.05
N PRO A 228 -6.37 -34.63 11.17
CA PRO A 228 -6.94 -35.30 12.33
C PRO A 228 -6.29 -34.81 13.64
N GLY A 229 -7.11 -34.45 14.63
CA GLY A 229 -6.63 -33.96 15.93
C GLY A 229 -6.13 -32.51 15.94
N SER A 230 -6.17 -31.80 14.81
CA SER A 230 -5.82 -30.37 14.72
C SER A 230 -7.09 -29.51 14.60
N PRO A 231 -7.22 -28.40 15.36
CA PRO A 231 -8.27 -27.42 15.13
C PRO A 231 -7.99 -26.53 13.91
N TYR A 232 -6.85 -26.71 13.24
CA TYR A 232 -6.42 -25.89 12.12
C TYR A 232 -6.78 -26.52 10.77
N HIS A 233 -7.33 -25.68 9.89
CA HIS A 233 -7.63 -26.00 8.51
C HIS A 233 -6.64 -25.28 7.59
N LEU A 234 -6.12 -26.00 6.60
CA LEU A 234 -5.33 -25.45 5.52
C LEU A 234 -6.28 -25.02 4.40
N ASP A 235 -6.45 -23.70 4.22
CA ASP A 235 -7.28 -23.14 3.17
C ASP A 235 -6.43 -22.93 1.90
N MET A 236 -6.60 -23.81 0.90
CA MET A 236 -5.86 -23.79 -0.37
C MET A 236 -6.71 -23.25 -1.53
N ARG A 237 -7.80 -22.54 -1.22
CA ARG A 237 -8.69 -21.99 -2.24
C ARG A 237 -8.04 -20.77 -2.87
N ALA A 238 -8.11 -20.67 -4.19
CA ALA A 238 -7.58 -19.52 -4.91
C ALA A 238 -8.20 -18.22 -4.38
N GLU A 239 -7.36 -17.24 -4.12
CA GLU A 239 -7.78 -15.90 -3.80
C GLU A 239 -8.34 -15.20 -5.03
N VAL A 240 -9.39 -14.41 -4.82
CA VAL A 240 -9.99 -13.52 -5.81
C VAL A 240 -9.98 -12.12 -5.23
N ALA A 241 -9.50 -11.14 -6.00
CA ALA A 241 -9.31 -9.78 -5.52
C ALA A 241 -9.83 -8.73 -6.51
N LEU A 242 -10.45 -7.68 -5.99
CA LEU A 242 -10.90 -6.48 -6.70
C LEU A 242 -9.73 -5.50 -6.85
N LEU A 243 -9.43 -5.15 -8.11
CA LEU A 243 -8.32 -4.26 -8.47
C LEU A 243 -8.76 -2.79 -8.67
N ASP A 244 -10.06 -2.53 -8.78
CA ASP A 244 -10.59 -1.23 -9.19
C ASP A 244 -11.05 -0.36 -8.04
N SER A 245 -11.08 0.95 -8.28
CA SER A 245 -11.53 1.99 -7.36
C SER A 245 -11.93 3.23 -8.14
N ASN A 246 -12.81 4.06 -7.57
CA ASN A 246 -13.13 5.36 -8.16
C ASN A 246 -12.02 6.40 -7.94
N ILE A 247 -11.19 6.23 -6.91
CA ILE A 247 -9.97 7.01 -6.73
C ILE A 247 -8.77 6.23 -7.26
N LEU A 248 -8.04 6.82 -8.20
CA LEU A 248 -6.95 6.18 -8.91
C LEU A 248 -5.65 6.99 -8.85
N VAL A 249 -4.51 6.30 -8.71
CA VAL A 249 -3.17 6.85 -8.94
C VAL A 249 -2.52 6.10 -10.11
N VAL A 250 -2.27 6.81 -11.22
CA VAL A 250 -1.86 6.18 -12.48
C VAL A 250 -0.77 6.99 -13.20
N PRO A 251 0.00 6.36 -14.11
CA PRO A 251 0.80 7.10 -15.09
C PRO A 251 -0.09 8.03 -15.95
N ALA A 252 0.46 9.18 -16.35
CA ALA A 252 -0.20 10.12 -17.26
C ALA A 252 -0.16 9.69 -18.73
N GLU A 253 0.63 8.66 -19.05
CA GLU A 253 0.72 8.05 -20.37
C GLU A 253 -0.66 7.65 -20.93
N GLN A 254 -0.84 7.81 -22.25
CA GLN A 254 -2.11 7.50 -22.93
C GLN A 254 -2.45 6.01 -22.85
N ASP A 255 -1.44 5.14 -22.97
CA ASP A 255 -1.53 3.72 -22.69
C ASP A 255 -0.70 3.36 -21.45
N PRO A 256 -1.31 3.31 -20.25
CA PRO A 256 -0.61 2.89 -19.03
C PRO A 256 0.03 1.50 -19.12
N ALA A 257 -0.51 0.59 -19.94
CA ALA A 257 0.03 -0.77 -20.04
C ALA A 257 1.40 -0.79 -20.72
N SER A 258 1.72 0.21 -21.56
CA SER A 258 3.02 0.36 -22.20
C SER A 258 4.16 0.55 -21.19
N VAL A 259 3.87 1.02 -19.97
CA VAL A 259 4.85 1.16 -18.88
C VAL A 259 5.40 -0.22 -18.46
N ALA A 260 4.53 -1.24 -18.43
CA ALA A 260 4.85 -2.60 -17.99
C ALA A 260 5.18 -3.58 -19.12
N ALA A 261 4.99 -3.16 -20.38
CA ALA A 261 5.26 -3.99 -21.54
C ALA A 261 6.74 -4.41 -21.61
N VAL A 262 7.03 -5.47 -22.35
CA VAL A 262 8.43 -5.86 -22.65
C VAL A 262 9.12 -4.70 -23.36
N GLY A 263 10.27 -4.26 -22.83
CA GLY A 263 10.98 -3.07 -23.32
C GLY A 263 10.37 -1.72 -22.88
N GLY A 264 9.29 -1.74 -22.10
CA GLY A 264 8.68 -0.55 -21.50
C GLY A 264 9.57 0.13 -20.48
N SER A 265 9.22 1.36 -20.11
CA SER A 265 10.05 2.20 -19.23
C SER A 265 10.20 1.64 -17.80
N ARG A 266 9.23 0.83 -17.34
CA ARG A 266 9.08 0.40 -15.95
C ARG A 266 9.21 1.56 -14.96
N PHE A 267 8.66 2.72 -15.34
CA PHE A 267 8.79 3.98 -14.61
C PHE A 267 7.41 4.60 -14.38
N GLY A 268 6.81 4.24 -13.24
CA GLY A 268 5.46 4.61 -12.85
C GLY A 268 5.37 5.72 -11.79
N PRO A 269 4.13 6.13 -11.45
CA PRO A 269 3.86 7.02 -10.32
C PRO A 269 4.36 6.45 -8.99
N VAL A 270 4.83 7.35 -8.13
CA VAL A 270 5.26 7.04 -6.74
C VAL A 270 4.47 7.91 -5.77
N VAL A 271 3.91 7.31 -4.72
CA VAL A 271 3.41 8.03 -3.56
C VAL A 271 4.42 7.90 -2.42
N LEU A 272 5.05 9.01 -2.04
CA LEU A 272 6.07 9.07 -1.00
C LEU A 272 5.55 9.84 0.20
N ALA A 273 5.53 9.22 1.37
CA ALA A 273 5.25 9.84 2.65
C ALA A 273 6.53 9.85 3.50
N ALA A 274 7.03 11.02 3.88
CA ALA A 274 8.28 11.10 4.64
C ALA A 274 8.32 12.21 5.68
N GLY A 275 9.12 12.00 6.72
CA GLY A 275 9.40 13.01 7.73
C GLY A 275 8.37 13.15 8.85
N THR A 276 8.67 14.04 9.79
CA THR A 276 7.90 14.24 11.03
C THR A 276 6.55 14.91 10.77
N GLY A 277 5.52 14.44 11.47
CA GLY A 277 4.16 15.02 11.40
C GLY A 277 3.38 14.70 10.11
N THR A 278 4.03 14.08 9.13
CA THR A 278 3.39 13.63 7.89
C THR A 278 2.33 12.58 8.17
N THR A 279 1.16 12.76 7.57
CA THR A 279 0.01 11.88 7.78
C THR A 279 -0.59 11.41 6.45
N VAL A 280 -0.78 10.10 6.29
CA VAL A 280 -1.44 9.53 5.10
C VAL A 280 -2.57 8.61 5.55
N ARG A 281 -3.81 8.92 5.14
CA ARG A 281 -5.02 8.15 5.47
C ARG A 281 -5.71 7.78 4.18
N VAL A 282 -5.50 6.55 3.74
CA VAL A 282 -5.98 6.11 2.45
C VAL A 282 -6.84 4.88 2.63
N SER A 283 -8.08 4.94 2.14
CA SER A 283 -8.94 3.77 2.03
C SER A 283 -9.56 3.64 0.65
N GLN A 284 -9.64 2.41 0.17
CA GLN A 284 -10.32 2.09 -1.09
C GLN A 284 -9.80 2.84 -2.33
N VAL A 285 -8.49 3.01 -2.42
CA VAL A 285 -7.79 3.60 -3.57
C VAL A 285 -7.05 2.52 -4.35
N ALA A 286 -7.01 2.65 -5.68
CA ALA A 286 -6.19 1.78 -6.52
C ALA A 286 -5.06 2.54 -7.22
N SER A 287 -3.88 1.94 -7.26
CA SER A 287 -2.71 2.43 -7.98
C SER A 287 -2.37 1.44 -9.10
N ARG A 288 -2.10 1.93 -10.31
CA ARG A 288 -1.76 1.07 -11.44
C ARG A 288 -0.43 1.45 -12.06
N TYR A 289 0.32 0.45 -12.52
CA TYR A 289 1.58 0.64 -13.25
C TYR A 289 2.56 1.56 -12.50
N CYS A 290 2.57 1.44 -11.17
CA CYS A 290 3.24 2.32 -10.22
C CYS A 290 4.60 1.78 -9.79
N GLY A 291 5.40 2.62 -9.12
CA GLY A 291 6.78 2.29 -8.74
C GLY A 291 7.76 2.45 -9.90
N GLN A 292 9.06 2.45 -9.60
CA GLN A 292 10.12 2.73 -10.58
C GLN A 292 11.26 1.71 -10.46
N SER A 293 11.30 0.79 -11.43
CA SER A 293 12.26 -0.32 -11.45
C SER A 293 13.71 0.17 -11.48
N GLY A 294 14.54 -0.43 -10.63
CA GLY A 294 15.97 -0.12 -10.51
C GLY A 294 16.29 1.14 -9.71
N LEU A 295 15.27 1.85 -9.21
CA LEU A 295 15.42 3.05 -8.37
C LEU A 295 14.95 2.83 -6.92
N GLN A 296 14.46 1.63 -6.60
CA GLN A 296 13.91 1.28 -5.28
C GLN A 296 12.78 2.22 -4.83
N ARG A 297 11.96 2.67 -5.78
CA ARG A 297 10.81 3.54 -5.50
C ARG A 297 9.53 2.73 -5.63
N ALA A 298 8.89 2.46 -4.50
CA ALA A 298 7.66 1.69 -4.46
C ALA A 298 6.45 2.49 -4.97
N CYS A 299 5.33 1.80 -5.25
CA CYS A 299 4.04 2.46 -5.48
C CYS A 299 3.64 3.33 -4.28
N TRP A 300 3.72 2.75 -3.08
CA TRP A 300 3.52 3.41 -1.80
C TRP A 300 4.78 3.27 -0.96
N GLN A 301 5.40 4.40 -0.62
CA GLN A 301 6.62 4.43 0.18
C GLN A 301 6.43 5.32 1.40
N PHE A 302 6.62 4.74 2.57
CA PHE A 302 6.67 5.43 3.85
C PHE A 302 8.12 5.42 4.32
N GLN A 303 8.69 6.57 4.62
CA GLN A 303 10.10 6.69 4.97
C GLN A 303 10.29 7.63 6.14
N GLY A 304 10.72 7.08 7.28
CA GLY A 304 11.09 7.88 8.44
C GLY A 304 9.95 8.72 9.00
N LEU A 305 8.74 8.16 9.04
CA LEU A 305 7.64 8.82 9.73
C LEU A 305 7.92 8.86 11.23
N ALA A 306 7.72 10.04 11.81
CA ALA A 306 7.84 10.25 13.24
C ALA A 306 6.61 10.98 13.78
N ASN A 307 6.18 10.61 14.98
CA ASN A 307 5.13 11.33 15.68
C ASN A 307 5.58 12.77 15.88
N ALA A 308 4.73 13.75 15.53
CA ALA A 308 4.92 15.10 16.02
C ALA A 308 4.81 15.01 17.55
N THR A 309 5.91 15.23 18.28
CA THR A 309 5.86 15.26 19.74
C THR A 309 4.80 16.29 20.13
N ALA A 310 3.69 15.84 20.71
CA ALA A 310 2.75 16.74 21.36
C ALA A 310 3.57 17.52 22.38
N GLY A 311 3.64 18.84 22.21
CA GLY A 311 4.24 19.71 23.22
C GLY A 311 3.69 19.31 24.58
N SER A 312 4.58 19.17 25.55
CA SER A 312 4.27 18.78 26.92
C SER A 312 3.12 19.62 27.49
N SER A 313 1.91 19.08 27.48
CA SER A 313 0.84 19.47 28.39
C SER A 313 0.19 18.19 28.90
N GLY A 314 0.40 17.93 30.20
CA GLY A 314 -0.06 16.73 30.86
C GLY A 314 -1.58 16.59 30.83
N GLY A 315 -2.05 15.36 30.62
CA GLY A 315 -3.46 15.02 30.66
C GLY A 315 -3.65 13.54 30.35
N SER A 316 -4.22 12.81 31.30
CA SER A 316 -4.32 11.36 31.41
C SER A 316 -5.29 10.69 30.42
N ASN A 317 -5.08 9.37 30.24
CA ASN A 317 -5.96 8.36 29.64
C ASN A 317 -6.14 8.38 28.10
N ALA A 318 -5.11 7.95 27.38
CA ALA A 318 -5.27 7.43 26.02
C ALA A 318 -5.77 5.97 26.10
N SER A 319 -7.08 5.79 25.97
CA SER A 319 -7.66 4.51 25.61
C SER A 319 -7.09 4.07 24.25
N SER A 320 -6.84 2.77 24.11
CA SER A 320 -6.22 2.10 22.96
C SER A 320 -7.11 2.10 21.71
N SER A 321 -7.41 3.29 21.19
CA SER A 321 -7.92 3.50 19.83
C SER A 321 -6.85 4.22 19.03
N ALA A 322 -6.68 3.82 17.77
CA ALA A 322 -5.77 4.46 16.83
C ALA A 322 -6.19 5.92 16.56
N ALA A 323 -5.83 6.83 17.46
CA ALA A 323 -6.05 8.26 17.31
C ALA A 323 -4.71 8.91 16.91
N GLY A 324 -4.47 9.00 15.59
CA GLY A 324 -3.40 9.81 15.00
C GLY A 324 -2.48 9.15 13.97
N GLY A 325 -2.69 7.89 13.57
CA GLY A 325 -1.76 7.14 12.69
C GLY A 325 -2.01 7.27 11.17
N SER A 326 -0.98 6.97 10.38
CA SER A 326 -1.10 6.77 8.93
C SER A 326 -1.60 5.36 8.62
N TYR A 327 -2.43 5.19 7.59
CA TYR A 327 -2.93 3.89 7.18
C TYR A 327 -3.21 3.75 5.68
N LEU A 328 -3.13 2.51 5.21
CA LEU A 328 -3.66 2.03 3.93
C LEU A 328 -4.69 0.94 4.22
N SER A 329 -5.97 1.19 3.96
CA SER A 329 -7.06 0.24 4.25
C SER A 329 -7.82 -0.14 2.97
N GLY A 330 -7.69 -1.39 2.58
CA GLY A 330 -8.24 -1.88 1.32
C GLY A 330 -7.73 -1.10 0.12
N VAL A 331 -6.42 -0.89 -0.01
CA VAL A 331 -5.84 -0.36 -1.25
C VAL A 331 -5.56 -1.50 -2.23
N ALA A 332 -5.50 -1.19 -3.53
CA ALA A 332 -5.05 -2.13 -4.54
C ALA A 332 -3.85 -1.56 -5.31
N THR A 333 -2.79 -2.33 -5.49
CA THR A 333 -1.79 -2.05 -6.53
C THR A 333 -1.92 -3.09 -7.64
N PHE A 334 -1.83 -2.64 -8.89
CA PHE A 334 -1.87 -3.51 -10.05
C PHE A 334 -0.70 -3.21 -10.97
N ARG A 335 0.07 -4.26 -11.30
CA ARG A 335 1.23 -4.19 -12.21
C ARG A 335 2.30 -3.26 -11.65
N GLY A 336 2.75 -3.49 -10.41
CA GLY A 336 3.85 -2.75 -9.81
C GLY A 336 5.16 -2.93 -10.60
N GLN A 337 5.88 -1.84 -10.86
CA GLN A 337 7.16 -1.84 -11.56
C GLN A 337 8.37 -1.89 -10.62
N ASP A 338 8.14 -1.65 -9.34
CA ASP A 338 9.03 -1.95 -8.20
C ASP A 338 8.13 -2.59 -7.12
N ALA A 339 8.53 -2.51 -5.84
CA ALA A 339 7.69 -2.91 -4.73
C ALA A 339 6.35 -2.17 -4.75
N SER A 340 5.28 -2.85 -4.35
CA SER A 340 3.99 -2.21 -4.14
C SER A 340 3.97 -1.38 -2.86
N LEU A 341 4.68 -1.83 -1.82
CA LEU A 341 4.76 -1.15 -0.53
C LEU A 341 6.17 -1.21 0.05
N ARG A 342 6.68 -0.06 0.48
CA ARG A 342 7.90 0.06 1.29
C ARG A 342 7.60 0.81 2.58
N LEU A 343 7.86 0.19 3.72
CA LEU A 343 7.80 0.80 5.05
C LEU A 343 9.23 0.88 5.60
N LEU A 344 9.83 2.07 5.56
CA LEU A 344 11.26 2.28 5.82
C LEU A 344 11.46 3.15 7.06
N ALA A 345 12.53 2.88 7.80
CA ALA A 345 13.04 3.78 8.83
C ALA A 345 13.54 5.11 8.22
N ALA A 346 13.83 6.10 9.07
CA ALA A 346 14.42 7.36 8.63
C ALA A 346 15.82 7.14 8.03
N SER A 347 16.11 7.77 6.90
CA SER A 347 17.44 7.79 6.29
C SER A 347 18.39 8.71 7.07
N GLY A 348 19.67 8.33 7.20
CA GLY A 348 20.73 9.23 7.66
C GLY A 348 21.29 9.01 9.07
N SER A 349 20.80 8.05 9.85
CA SER A 349 21.40 7.69 11.13
C SER A 349 21.90 6.24 11.11
N ALA A 350 23.19 6.04 11.41
CA ALA A 350 23.80 4.72 11.66
C ALA A 350 23.17 3.98 12.86
N ARG A 351 22.18 4.60 13.50
CA ARG A 351 21.39 4.08 14.61
C ARG A 351 19.92 4.36 14.30
N PRO A 352 19.02 3.35 14.26
CA PRO A 352 17.60 3.59 14.09
C PRO A 352 17.09 4.60 15.13
N PRO A 353 16.13 5.49 14.79
CA PRO A 353 15.52 6.37 15.79
C PRO A 353 15.00 5.53 16.96
N PRO A 354 14.96 6.07 18.19
CA PRO A 354 14.37 5.37 19.32
C PRO A 354 12.99 4.83 18.92
N LEU A 355 12.73 3.56 19.19
CA LEU A 355 11.46 2.88 18.87
C LEU A 355 10.21 3.68 19.25
N GLU A 356 10.32 4.54 20.25
CA GLU A 356 9.25 5.35 20.82
C GLU A 356 8.88 6.60 19.99
N SER A 357 9.75 7.05 19.07
CA SER A 357 9.48 8.23 18.23
C SER A 357 8.98 7.89 16.82
N ALA A 358 9.14 6.65 16.36
CA ALA A 358 8.69 6.22 15.04
C ALA A 358 7.16 6.11 14.97
N ALA A 359 6.57 6.71 13.94
CA ALA A 359 5.13 6.59 13.69
C ALA A 359 4.82 5.24 13.04
N SER A 360 3.74 4.59 13.50
CA SER A 360 3.27 3.34 12.91
C SER A 360 2.44 3.58 11.65
N VAL A 361 2.55 2.63 10.70
CA VAL A 361 1.64 2.54 9.57
C VAL A 361 0.79 1.27 9.72
N LEU A 362 -0.54 1.43 9.66
CA LEU A 362 -1.49 0.32 9.55
C LEU A 362 -1.76 0.02 8.08
N VAL A 363 -1.57 -1.22 7.66
CA VAL A 363 -1.93 -1.68 6.31
C VAL A 363 -2.86 -2.87 6.46
N GLU A 364 -4.10 -2.73 6.03
CA GLU A 364 -5.10 -3.77 6.21
C GLU A 364 -5.94 -4.03 4.97
N GLY A 365 -6.36 -5.29 4.80
CA GLY A 365 -7.31 -5.69 3.77
C GLY A 365 -6.88 -5.35 2.34
N SER A 366 -5.60 -5.06 2.12
CA SER A 366 -5.08 -4.51 0.86
C SER A 366 -4.59 -5.61 -0.08
N VAL A 367 -4.55 -5.30 -1.36
CA VAL A 367 -4.17 -6.22 -2.45
C VAL A 367 -2.97 -5.66 -3.18
N PHE A 368 -1.92 -6.45 -3.31
CA PHE A 368 -0.71 -6.07 -4.02
C PHE A 368 -0.47 -7.05 -5.16
N HIS A 369 -0.73 -6.61 -6.40
CA HIS A 369 -0.62 -7.45 -7.58
C HIS A 369 0.56 -7.04 -8.46
N GLU A 370 1.46 -8.00 -8.62
CA GLU A 370 2.71 -7.93 -9.37
C GLU A 370 3.73 -6.92 -8.84
N SER A 371 4.99 -7.35 -8.82
CA SER A 371 6.16 -6.50 -8.65
C SER A 371 7.30 -7.09 -9.48
N TYR A 372 8.10 -6.24 -10.11
CA TYR A 372 9.12 -6.64 -11.08
C TYR A 372 10.52 -6.66 -10.49
N ASP A 373 11.12 -7.84 -10.43
CA ASP A 373 12.51 -8.11 -10.03
C ASP A 373 12.89 -7.63 -8.61
N VAL A 374 11.89 -7.38 -7.77
CA VAL A 374 12.02 -6.94 -6.39
C VAL A 374 10.91 -7.53 -5.53
N SER A 375 11.10 -7.50 -4.21
CA SER A 375 10.08 -7.92 -3.25
C SER A 375 8.83 -7.03 -3.30
N THR A 376 7.64 -7.61 -3.16
CA THR A 376 6.37 -6.89 -3.35
C THR A 376 6.03 -5.97 -2.17
N VAL A 377 6.14 -6.48 -0.95
CA VAL A 377 5.96 -5.73 0.29
C VAL A 377 7.26 -5.78 1.08
N VAL A 378 7.87 -4.62 1.32
CA VAL A 378 9.15 -4.51 2.03
C VAL A 378 8.95 -3.72 3.32
N ILE A 379 9.34 -4.33 4.44
CA ILE A 379 9.23 -3.75 5.78
C ILE A 379 10.64 -3.71 6.37
N ALA A 380 11.17 -2.49 6.49
CA ALA A 380 12.48 -2.20 7.08
C ALA A 380 12.38 -1.09 8.15
N GLY A 381 11.16 -0.70 8.51
CA GLY A 381 10.86 0.29 9.54
C GLY A 381 10.09 -0.35 10.71
N PRO A 382 10.12 0.27 11.90
CA PRO A 382 9.53 -0.30 13.10
C PRO A 382 8.03 0.01 13.27
N ASN A 383 7.37 -0.72 14.17
CA ASN A 383 6.02 -0.51 14.69
C ASN A 383 4.87 -0.60 13.68
N ASN A 384 5.09 -1.20 12.51
CA ASN A 384 4.08 -1.34 11.48
C ASN A 384 3.14 -2.53 11.74
N VAL A 385 1.89 -2.40 11.30
CA VAL A 385 0.85 -3.40 11.51
C VAL A 385 0.24 -3.76 10.15
N LEU A 386 0.37 -5.02 9.75
CA LEU A 386 -0.14 -5.57 8.49
C LEU A 386 -1.18 -6.66 8.78
N LEU A 387 -2.45 -6.40 8.43
CA LEU A 387 -3.58 -7.28 8.74
C LEU A 387 -4.32 -7.71 7.47
N ASN A 388 -4.43 -9.01 7.23
CA ASN A 388 -5.29 -9.57 6.19
C ASN A 388 -5.02 -8.98 4.79
N ASN A 389 -3.76 -8.76 4.45
CA ASN A 389 -3.36 -8.31 3.12
C ASN A 389 -3.07 -9.50 2.21
N LEU A 390 -3.33 -9.34 0.92
CA LEU A 390 -3.02 -10.29 -0.12
C LEU A 390 -1.95 -9.70 -1.02
N ALA A 391 -0.84 -10.42 -1.23
CA ALA A 391 0.15 -10.05 -2.23
C ALA A 391 0.43 -11.23 -3.16
N MET A 392 0.59 -10.93 -4.45
CA MET A 392 0.73 -11.93 -5.50
C MET A 392 1.53 -11.41 -6.69
N GLY A 393 1.98 -12.32 -7.56
CA GLY A 393 2.65 -11.97 -8.81
C GLY A 393 4.06 -11.42 -8.63
N THR A 394 4.74 -11.71 -7.52
CA THR A 394 6.14 -11.31 -7.35
C THR A 394 6.98 -12.02 -8.40
N SER A 395 7.52 -11.24 -9.35
CA SER A 395 8.28 -11.74 -10.49
C SER A 395 9.77 -11.44 -10.30
N LYS A 396 10.61 -12.33 -10.82
CA LYS A 396 12.06 -12.18 -10.87
C LYS A 396 12.50 -12.27 -12.32
N ASP A 397 13.29 -11.30 -12.77
CA ASP A 397 13.85 -11.30 -14.10
C ASP A 397 15.08 -12.22 -14.13
N MET A 398 15.01 -13.26 -14.96
CA MET A 398 16.10 -14.21 -15.15
C MET A 398 16.84 -14.00 -16.47
N ALA A 399 16.46 -13.00 -17.28
CA ALA A 399 17.12 -12.73 -18.54
C ALA A 399 18.60 -12.38 -18.33
N GLY A 400 19.51 -13.17 -18.91
CA GLY A 400 20.95 -12.99 -18.77
C GLY A 400 21.49 -13.26 -17.34
N LYS A 401 20.68 -13.82 -16.44
CA LYS A 401 21.09 -14.20 -15.09
C LYS A 401 21.50 -15.68 -15.03
N SER A 402 22.44 -15.98 -14.14
CA SER A 402 22.85 -17.37 -13.85
C SER A 402 21.70 -18.13 -13.19
N SER A 403 21.65 -19.45 -13.39
CA SER A 403 20.78 -20.35 -12.61
C SER A 403 21.08 -20.30 -11.10
N PHE A 404 22.27 -19.80 -10.71
CA PHE A 404 22.71 -19.60 -9.34
C PHE A 404 22.51 -18.17 -8.82
N ASP A 405 21.68 -17.35 -9.46
CA ASP A 405 21.37 -16.01 -8.95
C ASP A 405 20.77 -16.11 -7.54
N GLN A 406 21.52 -15.62 -6.56
CA GLN A 406 21.18 -15.69 -5.14
C GLN A 406 20.11 -14.66 -4.73
N GLN A 407 19.81 -13.68 -5.58
CA GLN A 407 18.77 -12.71 -5.28
C GLN A 407 17.40 -13.38 -5.41
N LEU A 408 16.75 -13.66 -4.29
CA LEU A 408 15.41 -14.25 -4.26
C LEU A 408 14.45 -13.23 -3.64
N PRO A 409 13.75 -12.41 -4.46
CA PRO A 409 12.73 -11.50 -3.96
C PRO A 409 11.62 -12.29 -3.27
N ALA A 410 11.05 -11.69 -2.23
CA ALA A 410 9.95 -12.26 -1.49
C ALA A 410 8.66 -11.46 -1.72
N THR A 411 7.51 -12.12 -1.65
CA THR A 411 6.23 -11.43 -1.70
C THR A 411 6.06 -10.52 -0.49
N PHE A 412 6.45 -10.99 0.70
CA PHE A 412 6.66 -10.16 1.88
C PHE A 412 8.10 -10.32 2.37
N GLU A 413 8.80 -9.21 2.48
CA GLU A 413 10.17 -9.15 2.97
C GLU A 413 10.25 -8.25 4.20
N LEU A 414 10.66 -8.83 5.32
CA LEU A 414 10.93 -8.13 6.56
C LEU A 414 12.44 -8.09 6.73
N LEU A 415 13.02 -6.92 6.49
CA LEU A 415 14.44 -6.66 6.58
C LEU A 415 14.81 -6.26 8.01
N ASP A 416 15.99 -6.71 8.45
CA ASP A 416 16.65 -6.32 9.71
C ASP A 416 15.74 -6.34 10.95
N ALA A 417 15.54 -7.53 11.50
CA ALA A 417 14.65 -7.72 12.64
C ALA A 417 15.13 -7.13 13.95
N ALA A 418 16.38 -6.66 14.06
CA ALA A 418 16.88 -6.10 15.29
C ALA A 418 16.11 -4.80 15.61
N ALA A 419 15.08 -4.93 16.46
CA ALA A 419 14.29 -3.84 17.02
C ALA A 419 13.23 -3.20 16.10
N LEU A 420 12.51 -3.97 15.27
CA LEU A 420 11.39 -3.42 14.47
C LEU A 420 9.98 -3.58 15.08
N ASN A 421 9.70 -4.55 15.97
CA ASN A 421 8.38 -4.66 16.64
C ASN A 421 7.16 -4.56 15.68
N ASN A 422 7.22 -5.24 14.54
CA ASN A 422 6.14 -5.26 13.55
C ASN A 422 5.10 -6.36 13.87
N THR A 423 3.85 -6.16 13.45
CA THR A 423 2.77 -7.16 13.57
C THR A 423 2.25 -7.55 12.19
N LEU A 424 2.37 -8.83 11.83
CA LEU A 424 1.83 -9.41 10.61
C LEU A 424 0.82 -10.49 10.96
N ARG A 425 -0.46 -10.24 10.68
CA ARG A 425 -1.53 -11.21 10.90
C ARG A 425 -2.39 -11.48 9.67
N GLY A 426 -2.67 -12.75 9.40
CA GLY A 426 -3.64 -13.12 8.36
C GLY A 426 -3.24 -12.76 6.93
N ASN A 427 -1.97 -12.40 6.68
CA ASN A 427 -1.52 -12.01 5.35
C ASN A 427 -1.28 -13.24 4.47
N VAL A 428 -1.51 -13.09 3.18
CA VAL A 428 -1.43 -14.16 2.19
C VAL A 428 -0.44 -13.80 1.10
N ALA A 429 0.55 -14.66 0.89
CA ALA A 429 1.44 -14.63 -0.27
C ALA A 429 1.03 -15.73 -1.25
N ALA A 430 0.49 -15.35 -2.40
CA ALA A 430 -0.03 -16.30 -3.39
C ALA A 430 0.66 -16.12 -4.75
N GLY A 431 0.79 -17.20 -5.53
CA GLY A 431 1.18 -17.16 -6.95
C GLY A 431 2.36 -16.24 -7.26
N SER A 432 3.58 -16.62 -6.88
CA SER A 432 4.78 -15.79 -7.02
C SER A 432 6.01 -16.65 -7.37
N HIS A 433 6.96 -16.16 -8.17
CA HIS A 433 8.07 -16.99 -8.65
C HIS A 433 9.00 -17.53 -7.55
N ARG A 434 9.20 -16.78 -6.46
CA ARG A 434 10.31 -16.98 -5.54
C ARG A 434 9.83 -17.25 -4.11
N ILE A 435 10.05 -16.31 -3.19
CA ILE A 435 9.76 -16.53 -1.78
C ILE A 435 8.39 -15.95 -1.43
N GLY A 436 7.59 -16.65 -0.63
CA GLY A 436 6.36 -16.10 -0.04
C GLY A 436 6.69 -15.06 1.02
N PHE A 437 7.26 -15.50 2.14
CA PHE A 437 7.72 -14.64 3.23
C PHE A 437 9.23 -14.81 3.45
N ARG A 438 9.97 -13.70 3.52
CA ARG A 438 11.31 -13.66 4.09
C ARG A 438 11.22 -12.85 5.38
N VAL A 439 11.48 -13.50 6.50
CA VAL A 439 11.36 -12.90 7.82
C VAL A 439 12.72 -12.99 8.51
N ALA A 440 13.36 -11.84 8.76
CA ALA A 440 14.46 -11.79 9.72
C ALA A 440 13.91 -12.02 11.13
N GLY A 441 14.62 -12.76 11.97
CA GLY A 441 14.20 -13.02 13.35
C GLY A 441 14.89 -12.17 14.41
N ASP A 442 14.22 -11.92 15.54
CA ASP A 442 14.87 -11.23 16.68
C ASP A 442 16.03 -12.07 17.22
N ALA A 443 17.08 -11.47 17.78
CA ALA A 443 18.13 -12.22 18.48
C ALA A 443 17.54 -12.94 19.71
N CYS A 444 17.88 -14.22 19.92
CA CYS A 444 17.43 -14.92 21.12
C CYS A 444 17.88 -14.20 22.39
N PRO A 445 17.01 -14.06 23.41
CA PRO A 445 17.48 -13.65 24.73
C PRO A 445 18.54 -14.66 25.17
N ALA A 446 19.74 -14.18 25.50
CA ALA A 446 20.77 -15.02 26.07
C ALA A 446 20.13 -15.82 27.21
N ALA A 447 20.25 -17.16 27.17
CA ALA A 447 19.82 -17.99 28.28
C ALA A 447 20.65 -17.57 29.50
N THR A 448 20.12 -16.67 30.32
CA THR A 448 20.67 -16.42 31.65
C THR A 448 20.29 -17.63 32.48
N PRO A 449 21.25 -18.48 32.88
CA PRO A 449 20.94 -19.48 33.87
C PRO A 449 20.60 -18.70 35.14
N SER A 450 19.41 -18.94 35.70
CA SER A 450 18.96 -18.48 37.03
C SER A 450 18.28 -17.10 37.22
N ALA A 451 17.43 -16.62 36.30
CA ALA A 451 16.47 -15.56 36.67
C ALA A 451 15.01 -16.00 36.38
N SER A 452 14.22 -16.16 37.44
CA SER A 452 12.79 -16.44 37.33
C SER A 452 12.07 -15.31 36.59
N LEU A 453 11.11 -15.68 35.74
CA LEU A 453 10.30 -14.81 34.87
C LEU A 453 9.52 -13.69 35.58
N ALA A 454 9.60 -13.57 36.92
CA ALA A 454 8.84 -12.62 37.71
C ALA A 454 9.56 -11.28 37.98
N ALA A 455 10.88 -11.18 37.78
CA ALA A 455 11.64 -10.00 38.24
C ALA A 455 11.74 -8.83 37.24
N ALA A 456 11.37 -9.00 35.96
CA ALA A 456 11.60 -8.00 34.92
C ALA A 456 10.54 -6.87 34.82
N ALA A 457 9.57 -6.82 35.75
CA ALA A 457 8.36 -6.00 35.58
C ALA A 457 8.39 -4.59 36.22
N ALA A 458 9.38 -4.21 37.02
CA ALA A 458 9.24 -3.05 37.91
C ALA A 458 10.39 -2.02 37.85
N THR A 459 10.55 -1.28 36.76
CA THR A 459 11.03 0.13 36.74
C THR A 459 11.07 0.69 35.30
N PRO A 460 10.59 1.93 35.03
CA PRO A 460 10.78 2.58 33.73
C PRO A 460 12.25 3.04 33.57
N GLY A 461 12.94 2.59 32.52
CA GLY A 461 14.24 3.17 32.10
C GLY A 461 15.51 2.35 32.29
N ALA A 462 15.46 1.10 32.79
CA ALA A 462 16.65 0.26 32.92
C ALA A 462 17.01 -0.48 31.61
N PRO A 463 18.32 -0.67 31.29
CA PRO A 463 18.75 -1.46 30.14
C PRO A 463 18.48 -2.94 30.42
N GLY A 464 17.52 -3.54 29.71
CA GLY A 464 17.16 -4.96 29.87
C GLY A 464 15.67 -5.33 29.90
N ARG A 465 14.73 -4.42 29.59
CA ARG A 465 13.33 -4.84 29.41
C ARG A 465 13.18 -5.79 28.20
N PRO A 466 12.32 -6.82 28.27
CA PRO A 466 11.98 -7.65 27.12
C PRO A 466 11.36 -6.76 26.04
N ARG A 467 12.02 -6.73 24.87
CA ARG A 467 11.52 -6.04 23.68
C ARG A 467 10.18 -6.66 23.30
N ARG A 468 9.20 -5.86 22.85
CA ARG A 468 7.99 -6.44 22.23
C ARG A 468 8.44 -7.22 21.01
N ALA A 469 8.21 -8.53 21.06
CA ALA A 469 8.58 -9.45 19.99
C ALA A 469 7.76 -9.15 18.74
N GLN A 470 8.36 -9.35 17.57
CA GLN A 470 7.62 -9.34 16.32
C GLN A 470 6.49 -10.38 16.35
N VAL A 471 5.31 -9.99 15.88
CA VAL A 471 4.14 -10.89 15.82
C VAL A 471 3.98 -11.37 14.40
N PHE A 472 4.05 -12.69 14.21
CA PHE A 472 3.78 -13.34 12.94
C PHE A 472 2.75 -14.46 13.15
N GLU A 473 1.47 -14.17 12.90
CA GLU A 473 0.36 -15.05 13.28
C GLU A 473 -0.68 -15.24 12.17
N GLY A 474 -0.98 -16.49 11.82
CA GLY A 474 -2.07 -16.78 10.86
C GLY A 474 -1.77 -16.39 9.42
N ASN A 475 -0.52 -16.13 9.07
CA ASN A 475 -0.11 -15.85 7.69
C ASN A 475 -0.05 -17.15 6.87
N SER A 476 -0.17 -17.04 5.55
CA SER A 476 -0.17 -18.20 4.64
C SER A 476 0.59 -17.92 3.36
N ALA A 477 1.34 -18.90 2.85
CA ALA A 477 2.04 -18.76 1.58
C ALA A 477 2.02 -20.02 0.72
N HIS A 478 1.72 -19.86 -0.56
CA HIS A 478 1.63 -20.96 -1.51
C HIS A 478 1.94 -20.54 -2.93
N SER A 479 1.96 -21.51 -3.84
CA SER A 479 2.16 -21.25 -5.27
C SER A 479 3.41 -20.40 -5.50
N SER A 480 4.46 -20.74 -4.75
CA SER A 480 5.77 -20.09 -4.76
C SER A 480 6.87 -21.13 -4.54
N LEU A 481 8.10 -20.81 -4.96
CA LEU A 481 9.23 -21.72 -4.85
C LEU A 481 9.55 -22.06 -3.38
N VAL A 482 9.46 -21.08 -2.49
CA VAL A 482 9.69 -21.26 -1.06
C VAL A 482 8.65 -20.43 -0.28
N SER A 483 7.85 -21.06 0.57
CA SER A 483 6.81 -20.34 1.31
C SER A 483 7.35 -19.41 2.40
N LEU A 484 8.36 -19.84 3.17
CA LEU A 484 8.96 -19.05 4.25
C LEU A 484 10.47 -19.26 4.31
N VAL A 485 11.22 -18.16 4.39
CA VAL A 485 12.63 -18.13 4.73
C VAL A 485 12.79 -17.35 6.03
N LEU A 486 13.38 -17.98 7.03
CA LEU A 486 13.86 -17.30 8.23
C LEU A 486 15.29 -16.85 7.96
N ALA A 487 15.52 -15.53 7.95
CA ALA A 487 16.84 -14.96 7.72
C ALA A 487 17.61 -14.83 9.04
N ASP A 488 18.89 -15.22 9.04
CA ASP A 488 19.80 -15.05 10.16
C ASP A 488 20.12 -13.56 10.36
N ASN A 489 20.08 -13.11 11.61
CA ASN A 489 20.65 -11.83 12.00
C ASN A 489 22.08 -12.08 12.49
N LEU A 490 22.99 -11.16 12.16
CA LEU A 490 24.40 -11.18 12.54
C LEU A 490 24.56 -11.42 14.06
N GLU A 491 25.39 -12.41 14.42
CA GLU A 491 25.76 -12.87 15.77
C GLU A 491 24.62 -13.26 16.72
N GLY A 492 24.14 -14.51 16.59
CA GLY A 492 23.27 -15.18 17.57
C GLY A 492 22.14 -15.95 16.90
N ALA A 493 21.72 -17.07 17.50
CA ALA A 493 20.57 -17.82 16.99
C ALA A 493 19.32 -16.91 16.98
N PRO A 494 18.57 -16.81 15.86
CA PRO A 494 17.36 -16.00 15.80
C PRO A 494 16.19 -16.70 16.52
N CYS A 495 15.45 -15.96 17.34
CA CYS A 495 14.20 -16.34 17.97
C CYS A 495 13.06 -15.52 17.37
N THR A 496 12.35 -16.08 16.39
CA THR A 496 11.05 -15.52 15.92
C THR A 496 9.93 -16.38 16.48
N SER A 497 8.95 -15.77 17.15
CA SER A 497 7.72 -16.48 17.53
C SER A 497 6.81 -16.60 16.29
N LEU A 498 6.89 -17.76 15.63
CA LEU A 498 6.01 -18.12 14.51
C LEU A 498 4.79 -18.86 15.06
N LYS A 499 3.58 -18.39 14.76
CA LYS A 499 2.34 -19.06 15.18
C LYS A 499 1.36 -19.20 14.03
N ASN A 500 0.76 -20.38 13.87
CA ASN A 500 -0.28 -20.64 12.88
C ASN A 500 0.12 -20.26 11.44
N PHE A 501 1.37 -20.49 11.03
CA PHE A 501 1.77 -20.34 9.63
C PHE A 501 1.34 -21.56 8.83
N SER A 502 0.81 -21.33 7.63
CA SER A 502 0.42 -22.39 6.70
C SER A 502 1.13 -22.23 5.36
N SER A 503 1.63 -23.34 4.82
CA SER A 503 2.27 -23.38 3.51
C SER A 503 1.88 -24.62 2.75
N TRP A 504 1.70 -24.49 1.44
CA TRP A 504 1.45 -25.63 0.57
C TRP A 504 2.05 -25.43 -0.82
N ALA A 505 2.36 -26.58 -1.41
CA ALA A 505 2.92 -26.78 -2.73
C ALA A 505 2.08 -27.92 -3.33
N LEU A 506 1.36 -27.65 -4.42
CA LEU A 506 0.55 -28.66 -5.12
C LEU A 506 1.35 -29.32 -6.23
#